data_AF-A0A9Q1MNL1-F1
#
_entry.id   AF-A0A9Q1MNL1-F1
#
_cell.length_a   1.000
_cell.length_b   1.000
_cell.length_c   1.000
_cell.angle_alpha   90.00
_cell.angle_beta   90.00
_cell.angle_gamma   90.00
#
_symmetry.space_group_name_H-M   'P 1'
#
loop_
_entity.id
_entity.type
_entity.pdbx_description
1 polymer ?
#
loop_
_entity_poly.entity_id
_entity_poly.type
_entity_poly.pdbx_seq_one_letter_code
_entity_poly.pdbx_strand_id
1 'polypeptide(L)'
;MEANVQLFQVPYYLAELTEKIAEDGRIKVLKASQAKLKELISFCEIMELVREEEMETSKQGGASTFADCRAKKIARFKRQRAAESKLLELKERKERRGRSTKEDDVLDDDGEEEHPCLCHAFDLLEMLNKEEEMLSAIKEKQLQDGEKEFSQLVLDECTKKVETWHRDDAARTHYTKSVAPITCATFAQDVIEGRAQVSQAHEHKHQPLLFGPASLVEEAGLTEMNMMNEWQERTVKLMEEANSSWHRDAPKSRPAEEDEEEGGTAQDKARAWDDWKDDNPRGAGNKKHTPCG
;
A
#
# COMPACT_ATOMS: atom_id res chain seq x y z
N MET A 1 22.54 -3.11 -44.59
CA MET A 1 21.50 -2.18 -44.08
C MET A 1 21.32 -2.28 -42.56
N GLU A 2 22.31 -2.77 -41.79
CA GLU A 2 22.16 -3.00 -40.35
C GLU A 2 22.30 -1.72 -39.50
N ALA A 3 22.91 -0.66 -40.03
CA ALA A 3 23.11 0.60 -39.31
C ALA A 3 21.83 1.46 -39.15
N ASN A 4 20.74 1.16 -39.88
CA ASN A 4 19.52 1.96 -39.85
C ASN A 4 18.47 1.48 -38.83
N VAL A 5 18.53 0.23 -38.36
CA VAL A 5 17.52 -0.32 -37.44
C VAL A 5 17.63 0.29 -36.03
N GLN A 6 18.84 0.66 -35.61
CA GLN A 6 19.04 1.33 -34.31
C GLN A 6 18.45 2.75 -34.28
N LEU A 7 18.37 3.42 -35.44
CA LEU A 7 17.81 4.78 -35.54
C LEU A 7 16.30 4.80 -35.27
N PHE A 8 15.62 3.67 -35.48
CA PHE A 8 14.20 3.54 -35.17
C PHE A 8 13.90 3.65 -33.66
N GLN A 9 14.87 3.37 -32.79
CA GLN A 9 14.68 3.52 -31.34
C GLN A 9 14.86 4.97 -30.85
N VAL A 10 15.36 5.87 -31.70
CA VAL A 10 15.65 7.27 -31.30
C VAL A 10 14.41 8.00 -30.77
N PRO A 11 13.22 7.92 -31.41
CA PRO A 11 12.02 8.58 -30.89
C PRO A 11 11.58 8.02 -29.51
N TYR A 12 11.78 6.72 -29.27
CA TYR A 12 11.50 6.09 -27.98
C TYR A 12 12.39 6.66 -26.88
N TYR A 13 13.72 6.66 -27.08
CA TYR A 13 14.64 7.20 -26.09
C TYR A 13 14.45 8.70 -25.88
N LEU A 14 14.13 9.45 -26.93
CA LEU A 14 13.81 10.87 -26.81
C LEU A 14 12.57 11.10 -25.94
N ALA A 15 11.54 10.26 -26.08
CA ALA A 15 10.34 10.33 -25.24
C ALA A 15 10.65 10.04 -23.77
N GLU A 16 11.46 9.02 -23.48
CA GLU A 16 11.88 8.66 -22.12
C GLU A 16 12.73 9.78 -21.47
N LEU A 17 13.63 10.39 -22.22
CA LEU A 17 14.41 11.53 -21.73
C LEU A 17 13.55 12.77 -21.51
N THR A 18 12.59 13.03 -22.41
CA THR A 18 11.66 14.15 -22.28
C THR A 18 10.76 13.99 -21.05
N GLU A 19 10.30 12.77 -20.78
CA GLU A 19 9.48 12.43 -19.62
C GLU A 19 10.20 12.72 -18.29
N LYS A 20 11.53 12.60 -18.24
CA LYS A 20 12.34 12.88 -17.04
C LYS A 20 12.62 14.37 -16.80
N ILE A 21 12.16 15.27 -17.68
CA ILE A 21 12.36 16.71 -17.52
C ILE A 21 11.43 17.24 -16.41
N ALA A 22 12.04 17.79 -15.36
CA ALA A 22 11.37 18.52 -14.28
C ALA A 22 11.35 20.02 -14.60
N GLU A 23 10.35 20.47 -15.37
CA GLU A 23 10.16 21.88 -15.73
C GLU A 23 8.73 22.35 -15.38
N ASP A 24 8.58 23.66 -15.12
CA ASP A 24 7.30 24.29 -14.84
C ASP A 24 6.35 24.18 -16.04
N GLY A 25 5.37 23.28 -15.91
CA GLY A 25 4.43 22.97 -16.98
C GLY A 25 4.47 21.51 -17.42
N ARG A 26 4.42 20.57 -16.46
CA ARG A 26 4.38 19.11 -16.68
C ARG A 26 3.51 18.67 -17.85
N ILE A 27 2.32 19.25 -18.03
CA ILE A 27 1.42 18.93 -19.16
C ILE A 27 2.10 19.16 -20.53
N LYS A 28 2.91 20.20 -20.69
CA LYS A 28 3.66 20.44 -21.94
C LYS A 28 4.72 19.37 -22.17
N VAL A 29 5.43 18.98 -21.11
CA VAL A 29 6.44 17.91 -21.14
C VAL A 29 5.79 16.57 -21.51
N LEU A 30 4.66 16.23 -20.88
CA LEU A 30 3.87 15.05 -21.21
C LEU A 30 3.44 15.04 -22.68
N LYS A 31 2.86 16.14 -23.18
CA LYS A 31 2.45 16.27 -24.59
C LYS A 31 3.61 16.12 -25.56
N ALA A 32 4.78 16.68 -25.23
CA ALA A 32 5.97 16.54 -26.06
C ALA A 32 6.46 15.07 -26.11
N SER A 33 6.51 14.39 -24.96
CA SER A 33 6.88 12.97 -24.89
C SER A 33 5.87 12.08 -25.65
N GLN A 34 4.56 12.29 -25.43
CA GLN A 34 3.51 11.58 -26.16
C GLN A 34 3.59 11.79 -27.68
N ALA A 35 3.91 13.01 -28.14
CA ALA A 35 4.07 13.28 -29.57
C ALA A 35 5.20 12.44 -30.18
N LYS A 36 6.31 12.25 -29.45
CA LYS A 36 7.42 11.39 -29.86
C LYS A 36 7.09 9.91 -29.85
N LEU A 37 6.28 9.45 -28.89
CA LEU A 37 5.77 8.08 -28.90
C LEU A 37 4.77 7.82 -30.02
N LYS A 38 3.89 8.79 -30.32
CA LYS A 38 2.96 8.70 -31.46
C LYS A 38 3.69 8.70 -32.80
N GLU A 39 4.74 9.51 -32.94
CA GLU A 39 5.64 9.52 -34.09
C GLU A 39 6.27 8.13 -34.29
N LEU A 40 6.83 7.54 -33.21
CA LEU A 40 7.34 6.17 -33.23
C LEU A 40 6.29 5.18 -33.70
N ILE A 41 5.13 5.14 -33.04
CA ILE A 41 4.07 4.18 -33.34
C ILE A 41 3.62 4.32 -34.80
N SER A 42 3.40 5.54 -35.29
CA SER A 42 3.03 5.78 -36.69
C SER A 42 4.10 5.31 -37.68
N PHE A 43 5.38 5.44 -37.33
CA PHE A 43 6.46 4.90 -38.14
C PHE A 43 6.46 3.37 -38.14
N CYS A 44 6.22 2.74 -36.98
CA CYS A 44 6.05 1.29 -36.89
C CYS A 44 4.89 0.79 -37.75
N GLU A 45 3.77 1.54 -37.78
CA GLU A 45 2.58 1.20 -38.57
C GLU A 45 2.90 1.22 -40.06
N ILE A 46 3.62 2.23 -40.54
CA ILE A 46 4.07 2.34 -41.94
C ILE A 46 5.00 1.19 -42.31
N MET A 47 5.81 0.74 -41.36
CA MET A 47 6.75 -0.37 -41.55
C MET A 47 6.10 -1.76 -41.33
N GLU A 48 4.79 -1.82 -41.08
CA GLU A 48 4.05 -3.05 -40.75
C GLU A 48 4.62 -3.83 -39.54
N LEU A 49 5.35 -3.14 -38.66
CA LEU A 49 5.95 -3.70 -37.44
C LEU A 49 4.95 -3.74 -36.27
N VAL A 50 3.79 -3.09 -36.42
CA VAL A 50 2.73 -3.07 -35.41
C VAL A 50 1.76 -4.22 -35.64
N ARG A 51 1.66 -5.11 -34.66
CA ARG A 51 0.70 -6.22 -34.68
C ARG A 51 -0.74 -5.69 -34.67
N GLU A 52 -1.63 -6.35 -35.41
CA GLU A 52 -3.04 -5.94 -35.61
C GLU A 52 -3.81 -5.73 -34.29
N GLU A 53 -3.52 -6.52 -33.26
CA GLU A 53 -4.17 -6.38 -31.94
C GLU A 53 -3.89 -5.04 -31.25
N GLU A 54 -2.73 -4.42 -31.50
CA GLU A 54 -2.36 -3.11 -30.94
C GLU A 54 -2.95 -1.96 -31.79
N MET A 55 -3.08 -2.17 -33.12
CA MET A 55 -3.77 -1.25 -34.05
C MET A 55 -5.24 -1.03 -33.66
N GLU A 56 -5.90 -2.08 -33.19
CA GLU A 56 -7.30 -2.03 -32.75
C GLU A 56 -7.46 -1.16 -31.50
N THR A 57 -6.47 -1.10 -30.60
CA THR A 57 -6.55 -0.26 -29.40
C THR A 57 -6.44 1.24 -29.72
N SER A 58 -5.70 1.61 -30.78
CA SER A 58 -5.62 3.00 -31.24
C SER A 58 -6.88 3.43 -32.00
N LYS A 59 -7.51 2.51 -32.74
CA LYS A 59 -8.71 2.81 -33.55
C LYS A 59 -10.00 2.72 -32.74
N GLN A 60 -10.01 1.88 -31.71
CA GLN A 60 -11.18 1.60 -30.90
C GLN A 60 -11.07 2.37 -29.58
N GLY A 61 -11.39 3.67 -29.63
CA GLY A 61 -11.65 4.51 -28.45
C GLY A 61 -12.94 4.10 -27.71
N GLY A 62 -13.27 2.82 -27.67
CA GLY A 62 -14.43 2.27 -26.97
C GLY A 62 -14.06 1.89 -25.54
N ALA A 63 -15.01 2.09 -24.62
CA ALA A 63 -14.89 1.71 -23.22
C ALA A 63 -14.60 0.20 -23.09
N SER A 64 -13.33 -0.16 -22.97
CA SER A 64 -12.90 -1.52 -22.63
C SER A 64 -13.20 -1.74 -21.15
N THR A 65 -13.71 -2.93 -20.81
CA THR A 65 -13.93 -3.22 -19.38
C THR A 65 -12.58 -3.32 -18.67
N PHE A 66 -12.54 -3.02 -17.37
CA PHE A 66 -11.31 -3.11 -16.57
C PHE A 66 -10.63 -4.50 -16.68
N ALA A 67 -11.44 -5.55 -16.81
CA ALA A 67 -10.97 -6.91 -17.04
C ALA A 67 -10.23 -7.03 -18.38
N ASP A 68 -10.77 -6.43 -19.45
CA ASP A 68 -10.16 -6.43 -20.78
C ASP A 68 -8.84 -5.65 -20.79
N CYS A 69 -8.79 -4.46 -20.16
CA CYS A 69 -7.56 -3.68 -20.04
C CYS A 69 -6.45 -4.48 -19.33
N ARG A 70 -6.80 -5.14 -18.22
CA ARG A 70 -5.86 -5.96 -17.46
C ARG A 70 -5.39 -7.17 -18.28
N ALA A 71 -6.30 -7.85 -18.98
CA ALA A 71 -5.95 -8.98 -19.82
C ALA A 71 -4.98 -8.57 -20.93
N LYS A 72 -5.21 -7.44 -21.59
CA LYS A 72 -4.32 -6.86 -22.60
C LYS A 72 -2.94 -6.55 -22.03
N LYS A 73 -2.86 -5.88 -20.87
CA LYS A 73 -1.58 -5.59 -20.21
C LYS A 73 -0.81 -6.87 -19.84
N ILE A 74 -1.50 -7.90 -19.36
CA ILE A 74 -0.89 -9.20 -19.07
C ILE A 74 -0.37 -9.87 -20.34
N ALA A 75 -1.13 -9.82 -21.44
CA ALA A 75 -0.70 -10.38 -22.72
C ALA A 75 0.56 -9.66 -23.24
N ARG A 76 0.58 -8.32 -23.21
CA ARG A 76 1.74 -7.50 -23.59
C ARG A 76 2.97 -7.82 -22.74
N PHE A 77 2.82 -7.89 -21.42
CA PHE A 77 3.90 -8.25 -20.50
C PHE A 77 4.48 -9.64 -20.77
N LYS A 78 3.63 -10.63 -21.08
CA LYS A 78 4.09 -11.99 -21.43
C LYS A 78 4.91 -11.99 -22.72
N ARG A 79 4.48 -11.23 -23.74
CA ARG A 79 5.22 -11.08 -25.01
C ARG A 79 6.56 -10.41 -24.79
N GLN A 80 6.57 -9.30 -24.07
CA GLN A 80 7.80 -8.61 -23.68
C GLN A 80 8.80 -9.56 -23.01
N ARG A 81 8.34 -10.36 -22.03
CA ARG A 81 9.21 -11.33 -21.35
C ARG A 81 9.73 -12.43 -22.28
N ALA A 82 8.92 -12.88 -23.24
CA ALA A 82 9.35 -13.85 -24.24
C ALA A 82 10.41 -13.25 -25.19
N ALA A 83 10.20 -12.02 -25.66
CA ALA A 83 11.15 -11.29 -26.51
C ALA A 83 12.47 -11.00 -25.80
N GLU A 84 12.43 -10.56 -24.54
CA GLU A 84 13.62 -10.33 -23.71
C GLU A 84 14.42 -11.62 -23.45
N SER A 85 13.73 -12.74 -23.19
CA SER A 85 14.38 -14.05 -23.04
C SER A 85 15.10 -14.47 -24.33
N LYS A 86 14.45 -14.32 -25.48
CA LYS A 86 15.05 -14.62 -26.79
C LYS A 86 16.27 -13.73 -27.08
N LEU A 87 16.20 -12.43 -26.77
CA LEU A 87 17.34 -11.53 -26.94
C LEU A 87 18.52 -11.92 -26.04
N LEU A 88 18.25 -12.38 -24.81
CA LEU A 88 19.28 -12.88 -23.91
C LEU A 88 19.94 -14.15 -24.45
N GLU A 89 19.15 -15.10 -24.96
CA GLU A 89 19.65 -16.32 -25.60
C GLU A 89 20.49 -16.02 -26.85
N LEU A 90 20.04 -15.09 -27.71
CA LEU A 90 20.79 -14.66 -28.89
C LEU A 90 22.10 -13.96 -28.50
N LYS A 91 22.10 -13.14 -27.44
CA LYS A 91 23.30 -12.48 -26.92
C LYS A 91 24.30 -13.50 -26.39
N GLU A 92 23.84 -14.49 -25.61
CA GLU A 92 24.68 -15.59 -25.12
C GLU A 92 25.25 -16.43 -26.28
N ARG A 93 24.43 -16.72 -27.30
CA ARG A 93 24.87 -17.44 -28.51
C ARG A 93 25.88 -16.63 -29.33
N LYS A 94 25.72 -15.31 -29.44
CA LYS A 94 26.71 -14.41 -30.06
C LYS A 94 28.01 -14.34 -29.25
N GLU A 95 27.94 -14.30 -27.93
CA GLU A 95 29.14 -14.33 -27.05
C GLU A 95 29.89 -15.66 -27.18
N ARG A 96 29.18 -16.79 -27.26
CA ARG A 96 29.75 -18.11 -27.53
C ARG A 96 30.44 -18.17 -28.90
N ARG A 97 29.82 -17.59 -29.93
CA ARG A 97 30.36 -17.53 -31.30
C ARG A 97 31.53 -16.54 -31.42
N GLY A 98 31.54 -15.44 -30.67
CA GLY A 98 32.66 -14.50 -30.59
C GLY A 98 33.96 -15.13 -30.07
N ARG A 99 33.90 -16.31 -29.45
CA ARG A 99 35.08 -17.12 -29.04
C ARG A 99 35.50 -18.20 -30.04
N SER A 100 34.72 -18.47 -31.08
CA SER A 100 34.96 -19.53 -32.04
C SER A 100 34.82 -18.99 -33.46
N THR A 101 35.94 -18.74 -34.12
CA THR A 101 36.08 -18.32 -35.53
C THR A 101 35.66 -19.41 -36.52
N LYS A 102 34.39 -19.84 -36.50
CA LYS A 102 33.79 -20.62 -37.58
C LYS A 102 32.37 -20.13 -37.88
N GLU A 103 32.24 -19.66 -39.11
CA GLU A 103 31.03 -19.26 -39.81
C GLU A 103 30.22 -20.52 -40.13
N ASP A 104 29.11 -20.73 -39.42
CA ASP A 104 28.02 -21.59 -39.88
C ASP A 104 26.78 -20.69 -39.94
N ASP A 105 26.51 -20.19 -41.16
CA ASP A 105 25.28 -19.49 -41.56
C ASP A 105 24.12 -20.49 -41.53
N VAL A 106 23.56 -20.71 -40.35
CA VAL A 106 22.15 -21.07 -40.25
C VAL A 106 21.39 -19.76 -40.33
N LEU A 107 20.83 -19.51 -41.52
CA LEU A 107 19.80 -18.51 -41.76
C LEU A 107 18.56 -18.97 -40.97
N ASP A 108 18.56 -18.69 -39.66
CA ASP A 108 17.33 -18.71 -38.89
C ASP A 108 16.52 -17.51 -39.40
N ASP A 109 15.55 -17.83 -40.26
CA ASP A 109 14.48 -16.97 -40.73
C ASP A 109 13.59 -16.59 -39.53
N ASP A 110 14.16 -15.78 -38.64
CA ASP A 110 13.51 -15.24 -37.45
C ASP A 110 12.60 -14.07 -37.86
N GLY A 111 11.60 -14.36 -38.70
CA GLY A 111 10.70 -13.38 -39.31
C GLY A 111 9.84 -12.54 -38.35
N GLU A 112 9.99 -12.71 -37.03
CA GLU A 112 9.33 -11.88 -36.02
C GLU A 112 10.30 -11.56 -34.86
N GLU A 113 11.31 -10.74 -35.14
CA GLU A 113 11.97 -9.95 -34.10
C GLU A 113 10.94 -8.99 -33.50
N GLU A 114 10.20 -9.46 -32.48
CA GLU A 114 9.38 -8.58 -31.65
C GLU A 114 10.30 -7.51 -31.05
N HIS A 115 10.18 -6.28 -31.52
CA HIS A 115 10.97 -5.17 -31.00
C HIS A 115 10.42 -4.80 -29.61
N PRO A 116 11.15 -5.07 -28.51
CA PRO A 116 10.67 -4.79 -27.15
C PRO A 116 10.33 -3.30 -26.95
N CYS A 117 10.98 -2.41 -27.70
CA CYS A 117 10.70 -0.98 -27.67
C CYS A 117 9.26 -0.61 -28.03
N LEU A 118 8.56 -1.39 -28.86
CA LEU A 118 7.17 -1.12 -29.22
C LEU A 118 6.23 -1.35 -28.03
N CYS A 119 6.39 -2.49 -27.33
CA CYS A 119 5.59 -2.80 -26.13
C CYS A 119 5.80 -1.74 -25.04
N HIS A 120 7.06 -1.36 -24.80
CA HIS A 120 7.40 -0.32 -23.84
C HIS A 120 6.83 1.04 -24.23
N ALA A 121 6.82 1.38 -25.53
CA ALA A 121 6.26 2.63 -26.03
C ALA A 121 4.74 2.73 -25.78
N PHE A 122 3.99 1.65 -25.99
CA PHE A 122 2.55 1.63 -25.69
C PHE A 122 2.26 1.73 -24.19
N ASP A 123 3.03 1.03 -23.35
CA ASP A 123 2.88 1.11 -21.89
C ASP A 123 3.20 2.52 -21.38
N LEU A 124 4.30 3.12 -21.86
CA LEU A 124 4.68 4.48 -21.52
C LEU A 124 3.61 5.48 -21.99
N LEU A 125 3.10 5.35 -23.22
CA LEU A 125 2.05 6.22 -23.75
C LEU A 125 0.76 6.13 -22.93
N GLU A 126 0.35 4.92 -22.51
CA GLU A 126 -0.82 4.73 -21.65
C GLU A 126 -0.67 5.42 -20.29
N MET A 127 0.51 5.31 -19.67
CA MET A 127 0.79 5.99 -18.40
C MET A 127 0.78 7.50 -18.54
N LEU A 128 1.42 8.04 -19.59
CA LEU A 128 1.47 9.49 -19.84
C LEU A 128 0.10 10.09 -20.17
N ASN A 129 -0.77 9.35 -20.87
CA ASN A 129 -2.14 9.79 -21.15
C ASN A 129 -2.96 9.90 -19.86
N LYS A 130 -2.83 8.94 -18.93
CA LYS A 130 -3.54 8.98 -17.64
C LYS A 130 -3.06 10.13 -16.75
N GLU A 131 -1.75 10.38 -16.74
CA GLU A 131 -1.19 11.52 -16.01
C GLU A 131 -1.69 12.86 -16.59
N GLU A 132 -1.72 12.99 -17.93
CA GLU A 132 -2.25 14.19 -18.58
C GLU A 132 -3.74 14.41 -18.27
N GLU A 133 -4.56 13.35 -18.33
CA GLU A 133 -5.99 13.41 -18.02
C GLU A 133 -6.21 13.88 -16.59
N MET A 134 -5.47 13.31 -15.63
CA MET A 134 -5.51 13.71 -14.22
C MET A 134 -5.11 15.18 -14.03
N LEU A 135 -3.98 15.60 -14.59
CA LEU A 135 -3.48 16.96 -14.46
C LEU A 135 -4.40 17.97 -15.16
N SER A 136 -5.03 17.59 -16.27
CA SER A 136 -5.99 18.43 -16.98
C SER A 136 -7.28 18.59 -16.18
N ALA A 137 -7.80 17.51 -15.58
CA ALA A 137 -8.96 17.56 -14.69
C ALA A 137 -8.70 18.43 -13.45
N ILE A 138 -7.50 18.37 -12.88
CA ILE A 138 -7.11 19.23 -11.75
C ILE A 138 -7.07 20.69 -12.19
N LYS A 139 -6.44 21.02 -13.33
CA LYS A 139 -6.41 22.40 -13.84
C LYS A 139 -7.80 22.94 -14.17
N GLU A 140 -8.68 22.11 -14.72
CA GLU A 140 -10.06 22.50 -15.00
C GLU A 140 -10.80 22.85 -13.71
N LYS A 141 -10.70 22.01 -12.67
CA LYS A 141 -11.29 22.28 -11.35
C LYS A 141 -10.71 23.53 -10.69
N GLN A 142 -9.39 23.75 -10.80
CA GLN A 142 -8.74 24.97 -10.32
C GLN A 142 -9.26 26.24 -10.99
N LEU A 143 -9.62 26.17 -12.29
CA LEU A 143 -10.22 27.29 -13.02
C LEU A 143 -11.70 27.52 -12.64
N GLN A 144 -12.43 26.45 -12.29
CA GLN A 144 -13.86 26.53 -11.92
C GLN A 144 -14.06 27.03 -10.49
N ASP A 145 -13.33 26.48 -9.53
CA ASP A 145 -13.52 26.75 -8.09
C ASP A 145 -12.51 27.78 -7.55
N GLY A 146 -11.51 28.18 -8.34
CA GLY A 146 -10.39 28.98 -7.85
C GLY A 146 -9.42 28.17 -6.99
N GLU A 147 -8.13 28.51 -7.06
CA GLU A 147 -7.04 27.70 -6.50
C GLU A 147 -7.15 27.43 -4.99
N LYS A 148 -7.66 28.42 -4.24
CA LYS A 148 -7.85 28.34 -2.79
C LYS A 148 -9.03 27.45 -2.40
N GLU A 149 -10.16 27.58 -3.08
CA GLU A 149 -11.36 26.78 -2.76
C GLU A 149 -11.17 25.34 -3.20
N PHE A 150 -10.50 25.09 -4.34
CA PHE A 150 -10.10 23.76 -4.77
C PHE A 150 -9.23 23.04 -3.72
N SER A 151 -8.19 23.72 -3.22
CA SER A 151 -7.29 23.15 -2.21
C SER A 151 -8.03 22.82 -0.90
N GLN A 152 -8.95 23.69 -0.49
CA GLN A 152 -9.77 23.48 0.70
C GLN A 152 -10.77 22.32 0.51
N LEU A 153 -11.42 22.22 -0.64
CA LEU A 153 -12.34 21.12 -0.97
C LEU A 153 -11.64 19.75 -0.99
N VAL A 154 -10.42 19.67 -1.54
CA VAL A 154 -9.63 18.43 -1.55
C VAL A 154 -9.27 18.00 -0.12
N LEU A 155 -8.84 18.94 0.73
CA LEU A 155 -8.53 18.66 2.13
C LEU A 155 -9.78 18.21 2.91
N ASP A 156 -10.93 18.85 2.67
CA ASP A 156 -12.21 18.47 3.29
C ASP A 156 -12.65 17.07 2.85
N GLU A 157 -12.44 16.71 1.57
CA GLU A 157 -12.74 15.37 1.05
C GLU A 157 -11.84 14.30 1.67
N CYS A 158 -10.53 14.56 1.76
CA CYS A 158 -9.57 13.69 2.44
C CYS A 158 -9.95 13.46 3.91
N THR A 159 -10.31 14.53 4.62
CA THR A 159 -10.74 14.46 6.02
C THR A 159 -11.99 13.59 6.16
N LYS A 160 -13.00 13.79 5.31
CA LYS A 160 -14.22 12.96 5.30
C LYS A 160 -13.92 11.48 5.02
N LYS A 161 -13.01 11.17 4.10
CA LYS A 161 -12.59 9.79 3.80
C LYS A 161 -11.88 9.12 4.98
N VAL A 162 -11.02 9.87 5.67
CA VAL A 162 -10.34 9.38 6.88
C VAL A 162 -11.35 9.14 8.00
N GLU A 163 -12.30 10.07 8.20
CA GLU A 163 -13.38 9.90 9.17
C GLU A 163 -14.26 8.69 8.87
N THR A 164 -14.62 8.44 7.60
CA THR A 164 -15.40 7.26 7.23
C THR A 164 -14.61 5.98 7.44
N TRP A 165 -13.32 5.96 7.12
CA TRP A 165 -12.45 4.82 7.41
C TRP A 165 -12.38 4.52 8.91
N HIS A 166 -12.17 5.53 9.75
CA HIS A 166 -12.17 5.35 11.20
C HIS A 166 -13.53 4.88 11.73
N ARG A 167 -14.64 5.40 11.18
CA ARG A 167 -15.99 4.97 11.54
C ARG A 167 -16.26 3.52 11.14
N ASP A 168 -15.86 3.14 9.93
CA ASP A 168 -16.04 1.79 9.41
C ASP A 168 -15.14 0.79 10.13
N ASP A 169 -13.91 1.17 10.47
CA ASP A 169 -13.00 0.36 11.27
C ASP A 169 -13.54 0.18 12.69
N ALA A 170 -13.96 1.27 13.36
CA ALA A 170 -14.62 1.19 14.66
C ALA A 170 -15.85 0.28 14.62
N ALA A 171 -16.71 0.42 13.59
CA ALA A 171 -17.86 -0.46 13.39
C ALA A 171 -17.44 -1.93 13.23
N ARG A 172 -16.36 -2.21 12.49
CA ARG A 172 -15.81 -3.57 12.31
C ARG A 172 -15.23 -4.15 13.60
N THR A 173 -14.58 -3.34 14.45
CA THR A 173 -14.00 -3.81 15.72
C THR A 173 -15.03 -4.41 16.68
N HIS A 174 -16.30 -3.97 16.60
CA HIS A 174 -17.39 -4.55 17.39
C HIS A 174 -17.79 -5.96 16.93
N TYR A 175 -17.49 -6.34 15.69
CA TYR A 175 -17.82 -7.65 15.11
C TYR A 175 -16.60 -8.56 14.96
N THR A 176 -15.39 -8.01 14.97
CA THR A 176 -14.16 -8.81 15.04
C THR A 176 -13.89 -9.19 16.50
N LYS A 177 -14.27 -10.40 16.87
CA LYS A 177 -13.76 -10.99 18.12
C LYS A 177 -12.24 -11.03 18.00
N SER A 178 -11.54 -10.31 18.87
CA SER A 178 -10.11 -10.53 19.04
C SER A 178 -9.93 -12.01 19.36
N VAL A 179 -9.20 -12.72 18.51
CA VAL A 179 -8.78 -14.07 18.86
C VAL A 179 -7.88 -13.87 20.07
N ALA A 180 -8.29 -14.41 21.22
CA ALA A 180 -7.48 -14.34 22.42
C ALA A 180 -6.07 -14.84 22.05
N PRO A 181 -5.01 -14.09 22.39
CA PRO A 181 -3.66 -14.51 22.05
C PRO A 181 -3.47 -15.93 22.57
N ILE A 182 -3.14 -16.86 21.67
CA ILE A 182 -2.87 -18.24 22.06
C ILE A 182 -1.66 -18.20 22.98
N THR A 183 -1.89 -18.37 24.28
CA THR A 183 -0.80 -18.42 25.23
C THR A 183 0.05 -19.66 24.97
N CYS A 184 1.33 -19.61 25.28
CA CYS A 184 2.24 -20.75 25.13
C CYS A 184 1.71 -22.01 25.84
N ALA A 185 1.00 -21.85 26.96
CA ALA A 185 0.34 -22.93 27.67
C ALA A 185 -0.81 -23.56 26.87
N THR A 186 -1.67 -22.75 26.23
CA THR A 186 -2.78 -23.26 25.40
C THR A 186 -2.26 -23.98 24.15
N PHE A 187 -1.26 -23.41 23.47
CA PHE A 187 -0.65 -24.06 22.31
C PHE A 187 0.02 -25.40 22.69
N ALA A 188 0.75 -25.43 23.81
CA ALA A 188 1.37 -26.67 24.29
C ALA A 188 0.31 -27.74 24.59
N GLN A 189 -0.81 -27.34 25.21
CA GLN A 189 -1.92 -28.26 25.48
C GLN A 189 -2.56 -28.78 24.19
N ASP A 190 -2.80 -27.93 23.19
CA ASP A 190 -3.36 -28.32 21.90
C ASP A 190 -2.43 -29.25 21.10
N VAL A 191 -1.12 -29.07 21.23
CA VAL A 191 -0.11 -29.99 20.67
C VAL A 191 -0.17 -31.36 21.36
N ILE A 192 -0.28 -31.38 22.70
CA ILE A 192 -0.39 -32.62 23.48
C ILE A 192 -1.70 -33.36 23.16
N GLU A 193 -2.79 -32.61 22.97
CA GLU A 193 -4.13 -33.14 22.66
C GLU A 193 -4.33 -33.44 21.16
N GLY A 194 -3.31 -33.23 20.33
CA GLY A 194 -3.33 -33.53 18.90
C GLY A 194 -4.19 -32.59 18.06
N ARG A 195 -4.62 -31.45 18.62
CA ARG A 195 -5.42 -30.42 17.94
C ARG A 195 -4.56 -29.45 17.12
N ALA A 196 -3.26 -29.37 17.40
CA ALA A 196 -2.30 -28.51 16.69
C ALA A 196 -0.99 -29.27 16.40
N GLN A 197 -0.28 -28.88 15.34
CA GLN A 197 1.06 -29.40 15.01
C GLN A 197 2.14 -28.40 15.42
N VAL A 198 3.28 -28.89 15.93
CA VAL A 198 4.44 -28.06 16.32
C VAL A 198 5.00 -27.26 15.12
N SER A 199 4.83 -27.78 13.90
CA SER A 199 5.23 -27.12 12.65
C SER A 199 4.24 -26.06 12.15
N GLN A 200 3.08 -25.91 12.81
CA GLN A 200 2.08 -24.95 12.43
C GLN A 200 2.51 -23.57 12.94
N ALA A 201 3.27 -22.84 12.12
CA ALA A 201 3.55 -21.44 12.36
C ALA A 201 2.21 -20.70 12.44
N HIS A 202 1.86 -20.19 13.62
CA HIS A 202 0.70 -19.33 13.76
C HIS A 202 1.08 -17.97 13.15
N GLU A 203 0.85 -17.83 11.84
CA GLU A 203 1.03 -16.56 11.15
C GLU A 203 0.01 -15.56 11.68
N HIS A 204 0.40 -14.81 12.70
CA HIS A 204 -0.24 -13.54 13.00
C HIS A 204 0.05 -12.64 11.79
N LYS A 205 -0.87 -12.61 10.82
CA LYS A 205 -0.88 -11.61 9.76
C LYS A 205 -1.17 -10.26 10.39
N HIS A 206 -0.17 -9.67 11.03
CA HIS A 206 -0.14 -8.24 11.25
C HIS A 206 -0.01 -7.64 9.85
N GLN A 207 -1.11 -7.16 9.28
CA GLN A 207 -1.01 -6.17 8.21
C GLN A 207 -0.27 -4.98 8.84
N PRO A 208 0.93 -4.63 8.37
CA PRO A 208 1.50 -3.35 8.73
C PRO A 208 0.51 -2.29 8.26
N LEU A 209 0.14 -1.35 9.12
CA LEU A 209 -0.49 -0.11 8.71
C LEU A 209 0.54 0.66 7.87
N LEU A 210 0.69 0.25 6.61
CA LEU A 210 1.59 0.88 5.66
C LEU A 210 0.91 2.15 5.19
N PHE A 211 1.27 3.27 5.81
CA PHE A 211 0.89 4.60 5.36
C PHE A 211 1.44 4.81 3.94
N GLY A 212 0.57 4.74 2.93
CA GLY A 212 0.76 5.23 1.56
C GLY A 212 1.99 4.75 0.76
N PRO A 213 2.05 5.04 -0.55
CA PRO A 213 3.28 4.88 -1.32
C PRO A 213 4.31 5.94 -0.86
N ALA A 214 5.51 5.48 -0.50
CA ALA A 214 6.64 6.32 -0.09
C ALA A 214 7.13 7.31 -1.17
N SER A 215 6.53 7.32 -2.36
CA SER A 215 6.90 8.17 -3.50
C SER A 215 6.30 9.58 -3.48
N LEU A 216 5.51 9.96 -2.47
CA LEU A 216 4.98 11.31 -2.29
C LEU A 216 5.74 12.12 -1.19
N VAL A 217 6.89 11.60 -0.76
CA VAL A 217 7.71 12.16 0.33
C VAL A 217 8.87 12.95 -0.26
N GLU A 218 8.65 14.21 -0.65
CA GLU A 218 9.78 15.13 -0.82
C GLU A 218 9.67 16.37 0.08
N GLU A 219 8.47 16.88 0.37
CA GLU A 219 8.32 18.01 1.31
C GLU A 219 7.21 17.80 2.34
N ALA A 220 6.00 17.39 1.93
CA ALA A 220 4.90 17.11 2.85
C ALA A 220 5.16 15.89 3.76
N GLY A 221 5.85 14.88 3.26
CA GLY A 221 6.15 13.68 4.04
C GLY A 221 7.18 13.90 5.16
N LEU A 222 8.05 14.92 5.06
CA LEU A 222 8.97 15.27 6.15
C LEU A 222 8.24 15.96 7.31
N THR A 223 7.27 16.82 6.99
CA THR A 223 6.38 17.45 7.98
C THR A 223 5.49 16.41 8.65
N GLU A 224 4.89 15.50 7.88
CA GLU A 224 4.07 14.41 8.41
C GLU A 224 4.91 13.42 9.24
N MET A 225 6.14 13.10 8.82
CA MET A 225 7.07 12.28 9.60
C MET A 225 7.45 12.95 10.92
N ASN A 226 7.70 14.26 10.92
CA ASN A 226 7.98 15.01 12.15
C ASN A 226 6.75 15.03 13.08
N MET A 227 5.55 15.23 12.53
CA MET A 227 4.31 15.17 13.31
C MET A 227 4.05 13.77 13.88
N MET A 228 4.36 12.71 13.13
CA MET A 228 4.28 11.32 13.59
C MET A 228 5.29 11.03 14.70
N ASN A 229 6.54 11.49 14.55
CA ASN A 229 7.57 11.34 15.56
C ASN A 229 7.18 12.07 16.86
N GLU A 230 6.70 13.31 16.77
CA GLU A 230 6.19 14.05 17.94
C GLU A 230 4.99 13.36 18.58
N TRP A 231 4.09 12.78 17.78
CA TRP A 231 2.94 12.04 18.29
C TRP A 231 3.38 10.75 19.00
N GLN A 232 4.35 10.02 18.45
CA GLN A 232 4.97 8.86 19.09
C GLN A 232 5.67 9.24 20.39
N GLU A 233 6.43 10.33 20.41
CA GLU A 233 7.09 10.85 21.62
C GLU A 233 6.09 11.24 22.70
N ARG A 234 4.99 11.92 22.33
CA ARG A 234 3.89 12.24 23.26
C ARG A 234 3.21 10.99 23.79
N THR A 235 3.05 9.96 22.96
CA THR A 235 2.44 8.68 23.34
C THR A 235 3.34 7.90 24.29
N VAL A 236 4.65 7.84 24.01
CA VAL A 236 5.65 7.24 24.91
C VAL A 236 5.66 7.98 26.25
N LYS A 237 5.62 9.32 26.22
CA LYS A 237 5.59 10.14 27.44
C LYS A 237 4.31 9.93 28.24
N LEU A 238 3.14 9.86 27.59
CA LEU A 238 1.86 9.52 28.22
C LEU A 238 1.88 8.13 28.85
N MET A 239 2.49 7.16 28.16
CA MET A 239 2.63 5.80 28.65
C MET A 239 3.64 5.71 29.81
N GLU A 240 4.71 6.48 29.79
CA GLU A 240 5.68 6.61 30.87
C GLU A 240 5.11 7.37 32.08
N GLU A 241 4.29 8.39 31.86
CA GLU A 241 3.54 9.11 32.89
C GLU A 241 2.46 8.22 33.52
N ALA A 242 1.76 7.43 32.70
CA ALA A 242 0.85 6.41 33.18
C ALA A 242 1.62 5.35 34.00
N ASN A 243 2.75 4.83 33.52
CA ASN A 243 3.53 3.83 34.26
C ASN A 243 4.20 4.40 35.52
N SER A 244 4.59 5.67 35.53
CA SER A 244 5.21 6.32 36.69
C SER A 244 4.19 6.84 37.71
N SER A 245 2.95 7.16 37.31
CA SER A 245 1.88 7.53 38.24
C SER A 245 1.49 6.37 39.16
N TRP A 246 1.64 5.12 38.71
CA TRP A 246 1.45 3.93 39.56
C TRP A 246 2.60 3.70 40.56
N HIS A 247 3.78 4.29 40.33
CA HIS A 247 4.96 4.12 41.18
C HIS A 247 5.28 5.33 42.09
N ARG A 248 4.63 6.48 41.89
CA ARG A 248 4.86 7.69 42.70
C ARG A 248 3.92 7.85 43.89
N ASP A 249 2.85 7.07 43.95
CA ASP A 249 2.04 6.97 45.16
C ASP A 249 2.72 6.00 46.14
N ALA A 250 3.67 6.52 46.92
CA ALA A 250 4.04 5.86 48.18
C ALA A 250 2.75 5.66 49.00
N PRO A 251 2.55 4.50 49.67
CA PRO A 251 1.42 4.33 50.56
C PRO A 251 1.40 5.49 51.55
N LYS A 252 0.40 6.37 51.47
CA LYS A 252 0.26 7.50 52.39
C LYS A 252 0.15 6.94 53.81
N SER A 253 1.23 7.02 54.58
CA SER A 253 1.16 6.97 56.03
C SER A 253 0.28 8.14 56.47
N ARG A 254 -0.84 7.82 57.13
CA ARG A 254 -1.78 8.79 57.69
C ARG A 254 -1.05 9.85 58.54
N PRO A 255 -1.54 11.11 58.57
CA PRO A 255 -1.06 12.08 59.54
C PRO A 255 -1.38 11.57 60.94
N ALA A 256 -0.43 11.72 61.87
CA ALA A 256 -0.69 11.57 63.28
C ALA A 256 -1.59 12.73 63.72
N GLU A 257 -2.89 12.48 63.81
CA GLU A 257 -3.78 13.28 64.65
C GLU A 257 -3.83 12.59 66.02
N GLU A 258 -3.51 13.40 67.03
CA GLU A 258 -3.61 13.07 68.45
C GLU A 258 -5.09 12.81 68.81
N ASP A 259 -5.29 11.70 69.50
CA ASP A 259 -6.34 11.38 70.46
C ASP A 259 -7.80 11.69 70.11
N GLU A 260 -8.57 10.64 69.81
CA GLU A 260 -9.79 10.29 70.56
C GLU A 260 -10.18 8.81 70.33
N GLU A 261 -10.59 8.17 71.42
CA GLU A 261 -10.81 6.72 71.60
C GLU A 261 -11.84 6.11 70.64
N GLU A 262 -11.46 5.07 69.90
CA GLU A 262 -12.38 3.94 69.65
C GLU A 262 -11.58 2.64 69.47
N GLY A 263 -11.42 1.93 70.59
CA GLY A 263 -10.80 0.61 70.64
C GLY A 263 -11.70 -0.46 70.02
N GLY A 264 -11.78 -0.52 68.69
CA GLY A 264 -12.31 -1.68 67.97
C GLY A 264 -11.21 -2.74 67.83
N THR A 265 -11.32 -3.82 68.62
CA THR A 265 -10.35 -4.92 68.57
C THR A 265 -10.38 -5.57 67.18
N ALA A 266 -9.29 -6.24 66.77
CA ALA A 266 -9.24 -6.93 65.46
C ALA A 266 -10.39 -7.93 65.25
N GLN A 267 -11.03 -8.40 66.33
CA GLN A 267 -12.24 -9.21 66.28
C GLN A 267 -13.46 -8.45 65.76
N ASP A 268 -13.60 -7.16 66.07
CA ASP A 268 -14.74 -6.34 65.65
C ASP A 268 -14.67 -6.04 64.15
N LYS A 269 -13.45 -5.86 63.62
CA LYS A 269 -13.21 -5.75 62.16
C LYS A 269 -13.44 -7.07 61.44
N ALA A 270 -13.09 -8.20 62.05
CA ALA A 270 -13.36 -9.52 61.48
C ALA A 270 -14.85 -9.84 61.46
N ARG A 271 -15.60 -9.49 62.53
CA ARG A 271 -17.07 -9.57 62.57
C ARG A 271 -17.71 -8.69 61.51
N ALA A 272 -17.28 -7.43 61.39
CA ALA A 272 -17.80 -6.52 60.38
C ALA A 272 -17.57 -7.03 58.94
N TRP A 273 -16.49 -7.78 58.72
CA TRP A 273 -16.21 -8.40 57.43
C TRP A 273 -17.06 -9.65 57.16
N ASP A 274 -17.43 -10.39 58.20
CA ASP A 274 -18.30 -11.57 58.12
C ASP A 274 -19.77 -11.15 57.90
N ASP A 275 -20.25 -10.17 58.69
CA ASP A 275 -21.59 -9.58 58.56
C ASP A 275 -21.81 -9.00 57.15
N TRP A 276 -20.78 -8.35 56.58
CA TRP A 276 -20.85 -7.84 55.20
C TRP A 276 -20.97 -8.95 54.15
N LYS A 277 -20.35 -10.12 54.36
CA LYS A 277 -20.48 -11.23 53.41
C LYS A 277 -21.85 -11.89 53.49
N ASP A 278 -22.43 -11.97 54.67
CA ASP A 278 -23.78 -12.48 54.87
C ASP A 278 -24.83 -11.56 54.24
N ASP A 279 -24.63 -10.24 54.35
CA ASP A 279 -25.48 -9.22 53.68
C ASP A 279 -25.28 -9.16 52.14
N ASN A 280 -24.17 -9.71 51.62
CA ASN A 280 -23.84 -9.70 50.19
C ASN A 280 -23.65 -11.13 49.64
N PRO A 281 -24.73 -11.95 49.60
CA PRO A 281 -24.65 -13.31 49.12
C PRO A 281 -24.18 -13.33 47.66
N ARG A 282 -23.20 -14.20 47.36
CA ARG A 282 -22.63 -14.38 46.02
C ARG A 282 -23.73 -14.47 44.97
N GLY A 283 -23.70 -13.55 44.00
CA GLY A 283 -24.67 -13.47 42.91
C GLY A 283 -25.81 -12.47 43.11
N ALA A 284 -25.84 -11.67 44.19
CA ALA A 284 -26.85 -10.62 44.40
C ALA A 284 -26.96 -9.60 43.24
N GLY A 285 -25.88 -9.35 42.50
CA GLY A 285 -25.84 -8.44 41.34
C GLY A 285 -26.48 -9.00 40.05
N ASN A 286 -26.56 -10.32 39.87
CA ASN A 286 -27.04 -10.93 38.62
C ASN A 286 -28.51 -11.38 38.65
N LYS A 287 -29.23 -11.18 39.76
CA LYS A 287 -30.63 -11.65 39.91
C LYS A 287 -31.68 -10.73 39.24
N LYS A 288 -31.29 -9.55 38.74
CA LYS A 288 -32.23 -8.57 38.16
C LYS A 288 -32.38 -8.67 36.63
N HIS A 289 -31.70 -9.63 35.97
CA HIS A 289 -31.75 -9.81 34.52
C HIS A 289 -32.14 -11.22 34.06
N THR A 290 -32.78 -12.03 34.91
CA THR A 290 -33.52 -13.20 34.43
C THR A 290 -34.96 -12.78 34.10
N PRO A 291 -35.38 -12.81 32.83
CA PRO A 291 -36.79 -12.67 32.48
C PRO A 291 -37.54 -13.87 33.06
N CYS A 292 -38.57 -13.61 33.86
CA CYS A 292 -39.50 -14.64 34.31
C CYS A 292 -40.22 -15.25 33.09
N GLY A 293 -40.17 -16.57 32.98
CA GLY A 293 -41.14 -17.40 32.26
C GLY A 293 -41.81 -18.31 33.27
#